data_AF-A0A8J8EIZ1-F1
#
_entry.id   AF-A0A8J8EIZ1-F1
#
_cell.length_a   1.000
_cell.length_b   1.000
_cell.length_c   1.000
_cell.angle_alpha   90.00
_cell.angle_beta   90.00
_cell.angle_gamma   90.00
#
_symmetry.space_group_name_H-M   'P 1'
#
loop_
_entity.id
_entity.type
_entity.pdbx_description
1 polymer ?
#
loop_
_entity_poly.entity_id
_entity_poly.type
_entity_poly.pdbx_seq_one_letter_code
_entity_poly.pdbx_strand_id
1 'polypeptide(L)'
;IAMTDMARMEGLEYFLFQYPHKELNEQYASGYQLRTLLFNLAAVFGVIEINNVLVFGEFGGKTKLNELKLRFMKDIYQEFHFHWNLCRKLEKLKIER
;
A
#
# COMPACT_ATOMS: atom_id res chain seq x y z
N ILE A 1 -12.80 -0.88 18.02
CA ILE A 1 -14.02 -0.09 17.72
C ILE A 1 -13.92 0.28 16.24
N ALA A 2 -14.86 -0.16 15.41
CA ALA A 2 -14.83 0.16 13.98
C ALA A 2 -15.16 1.64 13.77
N MET A 3 -14.69 2.25 12.67
CA MET A 3 -15.04 3.64 12.30
C MET A 3 -16.55 3.90 12.29
N THR A 4 -17.33 2.89 11.93
CA THR A 4 -18.80 2.91 11.96
C THR A 4 -19.38 3.02 13.37
N ASP A 5 -18.73 2.41 14.35
CA ASP A 5 -19.20 2.44 15.75
C ASP A 5 -18.94 3.82 16.36
N MET A 6 -17.78 4.41 16.06
CA MET A 6 -17.45 5.79 16.47
C MET A 6 -18.41 6.80 15.82
N ALA A 7 -18.71 6.64 14.52
CA ALA A 7 -19.64 7.53 13.82
C ALA A 7 -21.05 7.48 14.43
N ARG A 8 -21.53 6.29 14.81
CA ARG A 8 -22.82 6.13 15.50
C ARG A 8 -22.83 6.76 16.89
N MET A 9 -21.74 6.62 17.65
CA MET A 9 -21.63 7.21 18.98
C MET A 9 -21.64 8.75 18.95
N GLU A 10 -21.07 9.35 17.91
CA GLU A 10 -20.98 10.81 17.72
C GLU A 10 -22.18 11.41 16.97
N GLY A 11 -23.20 10.61 16.60
CA GLY A 11 -24.37 11.10 15.86
C GLY A 11 -24.07 11.54 14.42
N LEU A 12 -22.96 11.07 13.83
CA LEU A 12 -22.58 11.38 12.46
C LEU A 12 -23.40 10.51 11.49
N GLU A 13 -24.47 11.09 10.93
CA GLU A 13 -25.36 10.39 10.00
C GLU A 13 -24.75 10.16 8.60
N TYR A 14 -23.82 11.03 8.16
CA TYR A 14 -23.23 10.98 6.83
C TYR A 14 -21.77 11.44 6.83
N PHE A 15 -20.96 10.88 5.93
CA PHE A 15 -19.62 11.39 5.62
C PHE A 15 -19.66 12.14 4.29
N LEU A 16 -19.29 13.42 4.29
CA LEU A 16 -19.07 14.17 3.07
C LEU A 16 -17.65 13.91 2.56
N PHE A 17 -17.52 13.10 1.52
CA PHE A 17 -16.27 12.95 0.78
C PHE A 17 -16.27 13.92 -0.40
N GLN A 18 -15.62 15.07 -0.25
CA GLN A 18 -15.36 15.97 -1.37
C GLN A 18 -14.10 15.56 -2.09
N TYR A 19 -14.21 15.35 -3.40
CA TYR A 19 -13.03 15.17 -4.23
C TYR A 19 -12.25 16.48 -4.26
N PRO A 20 -10.94 16.48 -3.96
CA PRO A 20 -10.16 17.72 -4.02
C PRO A 20 -10.12 18.21 -5.47
N HIS A 21 -10.77 19.34 -5.74
CA HIS A 21 -10.79 19.99 -7.06
C HIS A 21 -9.58 20.92 -7.31
N LYS A 22 -8.71 21.11 -6.31
CA LYS A 22 -7.46 21.85 -6.47
C LYS A 22 -6.42 20.95 -7.13
N GLU A 23 -5.56 21.52 -7.97
CA GLU A 23 -4.36 20.83 -8.43
C GLU A 23 -3.58 20.33 -7.20
N LEU A 24 -3.40 19.01 -7.14
CA LEU A 24 -2.61 18.40 -6.10
C LEU A 24 -1.15 18.71 -6.43
N ASN A 25 -0.50 19.51 -5.58
CA ASN A 25 0.94 19.68 -5.65
C ASN A 25 1.64 18.32 -5.61
N GLU A 26 2.83 18.24 -6.20
CA GLU A 26 3.67 17.05 -6.10
C GLU A 26 3.89 16.67 -4.63
N GLN A 27 3.50 15.44 -4.29
CA GLN A 27 3.67 14.89 -2.95
C GLN A 27 4.79 13.86 -3.01
N TYR A 28 5.84 14.08 -2.23
CA TYR A 28 6.97 13.17 -2.12
C TYR A 28 6.73 12.21 -0.96
N ALA A 29 6.94 10.92 -1.21
CA ALA A 29 6.84 9.88 -0.19
C ALA A 29 8.17 9.13 -0.08
N SER A 30 8.59 8.87 1.16
CA SER A 30 9.60 7.86 1.43
C SER A 30 9.07 6.46 1.07
N GLY A 31 9.98 5.50 0.84
CA GLY A 31 9.58 4.11 0.61
C GLY A 31 8.76 3.52 1.78
N TYR A 32 9.00 3.99 3.01
CA TYR A 32 8.21 3.61 4.19
C TYR A 32 6.76 4.13 4.10
N GLN A 33 6.59 5.41 3.74
CA GLN A 33 5.25 6.02 3.61
C GLN A 33 4.46 5.36 2.48
N LEU A 34 5.09 5.12 1.33
CA LEU A 34 4.45 4.44 0.21
C LEU A 34 4.01 3.02 0.60
N ARG A 35 4.87 2.25 1.27
CA ARG A 35 4.51 0.91 1.77
C ARG A 35 3.35 0.94 2.75
N THR A 36 3.34 1.91 3.66
CA THR A 36 2.25 2.10 4.64
C THR A 36 0.93 2.42 3.95
N LEU A 37 0.96 3.28 2.93
CA LEU A 37 -0.22 3.61 2.13
C LEU A 37 -0.78 2.35 1.45
N LEU A 38 0.08 1.55 0.78
CA LEU A 38 -0.33 0.31 0.12
C LEU A 38 -0.91 -0.70 1.12
N PHE A 39 -0.32 -0.82 2.30
CA PHE A 39 -0.84 -1.68 3.36
C PHE A 39 -2.23 -1.25 3.82
N ASN A 40 -2.41 0.04 4.11
CA ASN A 40 -3.69 0.58 4.58
C ASN A 40 -4.78 0.44 3.51
N LEU A 41 -4.46 0.74 2.25
CA LEU A 41 -5.40 0.57 1.14
C LEU A 41 -5.80 -0.90 0.99
N ALA A 42 -4.83 -1.83 1.01
CA ALA A 42 -5.12 -3.25 0.91
C ALA A 42 -5.95 -3.75 2.10
N ALA A 43 -5.69 -3.28 3.32
CA ALA A 43 -6.45 -3.64 4.52
C ALA A 43 -7.91 -3.15 4.45
N VAL A 44 -8.14 -1.94 3.94
CA VAL A 44 -9.49 -1.37 3.80
C VAL A 44 -10.28 -2.01 2.66
N PHE A 45 -9.65 -2.22 1.50
CA PHE A 45 -10.33 -2.72 0.30
C PHE A 45 -10.26 -4.24 0.12
N GLY A 46 -9.51 -4.95 0.96
CA GLY A 46 -9.25 -6.39 0.86
C GLY A 46 -8.25 -6.76 -0.24
N VAL A 47 -8.34 -6.14 -1.42
CA VAL A 47 -7.39 -6.28 -2.54
C VAL A 47 -7.28 -4.95 -3.29
N ILE A 48 -6.05 -4.61 -3.70
CA ILE A 48 -5.79 -3.47 -4.60
C ILE A 48 -4.90 -3.91 -5.77
N GLU A 49 -4.96 -3.19 -6.88
CA GLU A 49 -4.05 -3.39 -8.01
C GLU A 49 -3.12 -2.19 -8.16
N ILE A 50 -1.82 -2.46 -8.32
CA ILE A 50 -0.82 -1.46 -8.68
C ILE A 50 0.10 -2.02 -9.77
N ASN A 51 0.20 -1.35 -10.91
CA ASN A 51 1.10 -1.72 -12.02
C ASN A 51 1.01 -3.22 -12.42
N ASN A 52 -0.20 -3.78 -12.52
CA ASN A 52 -0.44 -5.22 -12.81
C ASN A 52 0.01 -6.18 -11.68
N VAL A 53 0.18 -5.68 -10.45
CA VAL A 53 0.40 -6.47 -9.23
C VAL A 53 -0.81 -6.36 -8.32
N LEU A 54 -1.43 -7.50 -7.99
CA LEU A 54 -2.48 -7.55 -6.98
C LEU A 54 -1.83 -7.64 -5.59
N VAL A 55 -2.25 -6.75 -4.69
CA VAL A 55 -1.82 -6.68 -3.30
C VAL A 55 -2.99 -7.10 -2.42
N PHE A 56 -2.82 -8.17 -1.63
CA PHE A 56 -3.87 -8.71 -0.77
C PHE A 56 -3.71 -8.25 0.67
N GLY A 57 -4.78 -7.66 1.21
CA GLY A 57 -4.87 -7.14 2.57
C GLY A 57 -5.21 -8.17 3.63
N GLU A 58 -6.20 -9.03 3.41
CA GLU A 58 -6.70 -9.91 4.49
C GLU A 58 -7.03 -11.35 4.10
N PHE A 59 -7.15 -11.70 2.81
CA PHE A 59 -7.63 -13.03 2.43
C PHE A 59 -6.54 -13.96 1.88
N GLY A 60 -6.32 -15.08 2.58
CA GLY A 60 -5.86 -16.33 1.97
C GLY A 60 -4.35 -16.54 1.80
N GLY A 61 -3.55 -16.30 2.84
CA GLY A 61 -2.17 -16.82 2.90
C GLY A 61 -1.11 -15.87 3.45
N LYS A 62 -1.47 -14.99 4.39
CA LYS A 62 -0.48 -14.29 5.22
C LYS A 62 -0.02 -15.20 6.35
N THR A 63 1.29 -15.25 6.60
CA THR A 63 1.86 -15.89 7.79
C THR A 63 1.90 -14.96 8.99
N LYS A 64 1.94 -13.63 8.77
CA LYS A 64 1.93 -12.59 9.81
C LYS A 64 1.02 -11.42 9.45
N LEU A 65 0.49 -10.75 10.48
CA LEU A 65 -0.39 -9.57 10.37
C LEU A 65 0.22 -8.42 9.55
N ASN A 66 1.55 -8.26 9.59
CA ASN A 66 2.28 -7.17 8.96
C ASN A 66 2.87 -7.53 7.58
N GLU A 67 2.51 -8.67 7.00
CA GLU A 67 2.94 -9.05 5.66
C GLU A 67 1.91 -8.62 4.62
N LEU A 68 2.32 -8.44 3.36
CA LEU A 68 1.42 -8.29 2.22
C LEU A 68 1.69 -9.43 1.25
N LYS A 69 0.63 -10.06 0.73
CA LYS A 69 0.77 -11.08 -0.32
C LYS A 69 0.60 -10.42 -1.67
N LEU A 70 1.50 -10.73 -2.60
CA LEU A 70 1.53 -10.17 -3.95
C LEU A 70 1.23 -11.26 -4.98
N ARG A 71 0.44 -10.93 -6.01
CA ARG A 71 0.29 -11.75 -7.22
C ARG A 71 0.64 -10.91 -8.44
N PHE A 72 1.67 -11.33 -9.16
CA PHE A 72 2.09 -10.70 -10.40
C PHE A 72 1.24 -11.26 -11.55
N MET A 73 0.57 -10.39 -12.31
CA MET A 73 -0.35 -10.79 -13.38
C MET A 73 0.36 -10.95 -14.74
N LYS A 74 1.58 -10.44 -14.87
CA LYS A 74 2.46 -10.54 -16.05
C LYS A 74 3.84 -11.02 -15.61
N ASP A 75 4.72 -11.26 -16.58
CA ASP A 75 6.14 -11.61 -16.36
C ASP A 75 7.00 -10.47 -15.77
N ILE A 76 6.36 -9.43 -15.23
CA ILE A 76 6.98 -8.36 -14.43
C ILE A 76 7.68 -8.89 -13.17
N TYR A 77 7.44 -10.14 -12.79
CA TYR A 77 8.14 -10.79 -11.68
C TYR A 77 9.66 -10.78 -11.89
N GLN A 78 10.15 -11.06 -13.11
CA GLN A 78 11.59 -11.10 -13.38
C GLN A 78 12.22 -9.71 -13.25
N GLU A 79 11.57 -8.70 -13.81
CA GLU A 79 11.99 -7.31 -13.72
C GLU A 79 11.98 -6.82 -12.27
N PHE A 80 10.92 -7.12 -11.52
CA PHE A 80 10.83 -6.82 -10.09
C PHE A 80 11.97 -7.49 -9.30
N HIS A 81 12.22 -8.78 -9.56
CA HIS A 81 13.26 -9.53 -8.87
C HIS A 81 14.67 -9.01 -9.22
N PHE A 82 14.89 -8.59 -10.46
CA PHE A 82 16.11 -7.91 -10.89
C PHE A 82 16.34 -6.61 -10.11
N HIS A 83 15.35 -5.71 -10.11
CA HIS A 83 15.47 -4.42 -9.41
C HIS A 83 15.61 -4.59 -7.90
N TRP A 84 14.86 -5.52 -7.30
CA TRP A 84 14.99 -5.83 -5.88
C TRP A 84 16.40 -6.31 -5.53
N ASN A 85 16.97 -7.23 -6.31
CA ASN A 85 18.35 -7.68 -6.11
C ASN A 85 19.38 -6.56 -6.28
N LEU A 86 19.16 -5.67 -7.25
CA LEU A 86 20.01 -4.51 -7.45
C LEU A 86 19.98 -3.58 -6.24
N CYS A 87 18.79 -3.22 -5.74
CA CYS A 87 18.63 -2.41 -4.53
C CYS A 87 19.32 -3.04 -3.32
N ARG A 88 19.16 -4.35 -3.12
CA ARG A 88 19.83 -5.10 -2.03
C ARG A 88 21.36 -5.10 -2.15
N LYS A 89 21.89 -5.16 -3.38
CA LYS A 89 23.33 -5.04 -3.63
C LYS A 89 23.81 -3.61 -3.34
N LEU A 90 23.08 -2.60 -3.80
CA LEU A 90 23.39 -1.19 -3.55
C LEU A 90 23.38 -0.85 -2.05
N GLU A 91 22.38 -1.33 -1.29
CA GLU A 91 22.33 -1.18 0.18
C GLU A 91 23.60 -1.74 0.86
N LYS A 92 24.14 -2.87 0.37
CA LYS A 92 25.35 -3.48 0.91
C LYS A 92 26.62 -2.69 0.64
N LEU A 93 26.63 -1.85 -0.40
CA LEU A 93 27.78 -1.01 -0.72
C LEU A 93 27.98 0.11 0.31
N LYS A 94 27.02 0.33 1.24
CA LYS A 94 27.07 1.35 2.30
C LYS A 94 27.49 2.73 1.78
N ILE A 95 27.04 3.06 0.56
CA ILE A 95 27.32 4.36 -0.04
C ILE A 95 26.58 5.39 0.79
N GLU A 96 27.35 6.25 1.47
CA GLU A 96 26.80 7.39 2.18
C GLU A 96 26.15 8.35 1.19
N ARG A 97 25.03 8.94 1.62
CA ARG A 97 24.12 9.70 0.76
C ARG A 97 24.64 11.09 0.47
#